data_AF-A0A1G5A9F7-F1
#
_entry.id   AF-A0A1G5A9F7-F1
#
_cell.length_a   1.000
_cell.length_b   1.000
_cell.length_c   1.000
_cell.angle_alpha   90.00
_cell.angle_beta   90.00
_cell.angle_gamma   90.00
#
_symmetry.space_group_name_H-M   'P 1'
#
loop_
_entity.id
_entity.type
_entity.pdbx_description
1 polymer ?
#
loop_
_entity_poly.entity_id
_entity_poly.type
_entity_poly.pdbx_seq_one_letter_code
_entity_poly.pdbx_strand_id
1 'polypeptide(L)'
;MRGIDVQAWLRGLDFTAPTRLVQNAPRLSHLPRQLLAGACCVFTFAAHAACPPSAIASLEKPGMGLRNGIDRGMLWRIEKDGRTSWLYGTIHIGRGDWVRPGPTIQKALAQSDTLALELDSRDEATAKTMSQPADPDLLARVLSGERARRLERQTSEACVPPGTLSKLPPILQVTALAGLVARADGLYPEFGVDETLAVSARNSNKPIVALESAAEQLKVLTGGTEVEEAEQVDAALDELESGKLRGQMKELADVWARSDAARLTRYAEWCDCLNTPAEQRLMKRLLDDRNPGLADGIERLHAGGKSVFAAVGALHMIGPQGLPTLMAARGFTVTPVLTDAQAQTAQPMPALAAPSPGPRSARGGKAVKGQRGQKGAAVAKGGKGAKSTKAAPAQKGGAKAPAKAAPRGAASARPAAHTTAAKTKVRR
;
A
#
# COMPACT_ATOMS: atom_id res chain seq x y z
N MET A 1 17.96 -39.29 -0.02
CA MET A 1 18.45 -38.85 1.31
C MET A 1 17.51 -39.40 2.36
N ARG A 2 18.06 -40.06 3.38
CA ARG A 2 17.37 -40.97 4.30
C ARG A 2 16.67 -40.19 5.41
N GLY A 3 15.47 -40.64 5.77
CA GLY A 3 14.62 -40.06 6.81
C GLY A 3 15.20 -40.20 8.21
N ILE A 4 14.86 -39.25 9.07
CA ILE A 4 15.24 -39.18 10.48
C ILE A 4 14.18 -39.89 11.31
N ASP A 5 14.64 -40.85 12.12
CA ASP A 5 13.86 -41.66 13.06
C ASP A 5 13.66 -40.90 14.39
N VAL A 6 12.40 -40.67 14.74
CA VAL A 6 11.94 -39.84 15.87
C VAL A 6 11.98 -40.62 17.20
N GLN A 7 12.37 -41.90 17.23
CA GLN A 7 12.39 -42.70 18.46
C GLN A 7 13.69 -42.63 19.28
N ALA A 8 14.69 -41.85 18.86
CA ALA A 8 15.96 -41.73 19.59
C ALA A 8 15.98 -40.64 20.69
N TRP A 9 14.93 -39.82 20.84
CA TRP A 9 14.97 -38.62 21.70
C TRP A 9 14.25 -38.73 23.07
N LEU A 10 13.71 -39.90 23.44
CA LEU A 10 12.91 -40.06 24.67
C LEU A 10 13.52 -40.98 25.76
N ARG A 11 14.82 -41.25 25.74
CA ARG A 11 15.50 -42.08 26.77
C ARG A 11 16.42 -41.27 27.68
N GLY A 12 15.86 -40.29 28.41
CA GLY A 12 16.66 -39.41 29.26
C GLY A 12 15.98 -38.89 30.52
N LEU A 13 14.96 -39.57 31.06
CA LEU A 13 14.34 -39.19 32.33
C LEU A 13 14.23 -40.42 33.25
N ASP A 14 15.14 -40.47 34.23
CA ASP A 14 15.14 -41.45 35.32
C ASP A 14 14.44 -40.83 36.54
N PHE A 15 13.43 -41.53 37.06
CA PHE A 15 12.60 -41.14 38.20
C PHE A 15 12.94 -42.04 39.39
N THR A 16 13.84 -41.61 40.25
CA THR A 16 13.99 -42.21 41.60
C THR A 16 14.32 -41.14 42.64
N ALA A 17 13.46 -41.06 43.67
CA ALA A 17 13.65 -40.28 44.89
C ALA A 17 14.69 -40.94 45.81
N PRO A 18 15.12 -40.26 46.90
CA PRO A 18 14.52 -40.63 48.19
C PRO A 18 14.27 -39.46 49.16
N THR A 19 13.61 -39.82 50.25
CA THR A 19 12.93 -39.00 51.25
C THR A 19 13.70 -38.94 52.58
N ARG A 20 13.50 -37.84 53.33
CA ARG A 20 13.46 -37.67 54.82
C ARG A 20 14.63 -37.03 55.58
N LEU A 21 14.17 -36.37 56.66
CA LEU A 21 14.80 -35.83 57.90
C LEU A 21 15.28 -34.37 57.80
N VAL A 22 15.06 -33.47 58.76
CA VAL A 22 14.31 -33.47 60.02
C VAL A 22 14.08 -32.01 60.46
N GLN A 23 13.09 -31.86 61.33
CA GLN A 23 12.70 -30.74 62.18
C GLN A 23 13.79 -29.71 62.56
N ASN A 24 13.43 -28.42 62.52
CA ASN A 24 13.52 -27.53 63.70
C ASN A 24 12.91 -26.15 63.39
N ALA A 25 11.93 -25.76 64.21
CA ALA A 25 11.36 -24.41 64.26
C ALA A 25 11.62 -23.84 65.65
N PRO A 26 11.90 -22.53 65.79
CA PRO A 26 11.54 -21.80 66.98
C PRO A 26 10.27 -20.96 66.73
N ARG A 27 9.37 -21.03 67.70
CA ARG A 27 8.22 -20.14 67.86
C ARG A 27 8.75 -18.74 68.17
N LEU A 28 8.23 -17.72 67.49
CA LEU A 28 8.24 -16.34 67.95
C LEU A 28 6.83 -15.76 67.81
N SER A 29 6.18 -15.70 68.95
CA SER A 29 4.92 -15.02 69.22
C SER A 29 5.17 -13.52 69.43
N HIS A 30 4.20 -12.72 68.99
CA HIS A 30 3.97 -11.29 69.27
C HIS A 30 4.83 -10.26 68.50
N LEU A 31 4.17 -9.48 67.62
CA LEU A 31 4.10 -8.01 67.67
C LEU A 31 3.14 -7.47 66.56
N PRO A 32 2.70 -6.20 66.58
CA PRO A 32 1.30 -5.80 66.38
C PRO A 32 0.92 -5.49 64.93
N ARG A 33 -0.39 -5.61 64.66
CA ARG A 33 -1.10 -4.97 63.54
C ARG A 33 -0.84 -3.47 63.56
N GLN A 34 0.07 -2.99 62.74
CA GLN A 34 0.16 -1.58 62.37
C GLN A 34 0.23 -1.43 60.85
N LEU A 35 -0.48 -0.41 60.39
CA LEU A 35 -0.77 -0.06 59.01
C LEU A 35 0.51 0.04 58.15
N LEU A 36 0.60 -0.79 57.10
CA LEU A 36 1.37 -0.44 55.90
C LEU A 36 0.39 0.05 54.82
N ALA A 37 0.06 1.33 54.91
CA ALA A 37 -0.19 2.13 53.72
C ALA A 37 1.20 2.54 53.19
N GLY A 38 1.59 2.07 52.00
CA GLY A 38 2.91 2.37 51.47
C GLY A 38 3.11 1.91 50.04
N ALA A 39 2.90 2.84 49.11
CA ALA A 39 3.40 2.84 47.73
C ALA A 39 3.00 1.67 46.81
N CYS A 40 1.75 1.69 46.31
CA CYS A 40 1.52 1.23 44.94
C CYS A 40 2.25 2.21 44.01
N CYS A 41 3.44 1.83 43.56
CA CYS A 41 4.06 2.44 42.38
C CYS A 41 3.08 2.26 41.22
N VAL A 42 2.28 3.29 40.94
CA VAL A 42 1.52 3.38 39.70
C VAL A 42 2.58 3.58 38.62
N PHE A 43 3.06 2.48 38.04
CA PHE A 43 3.73 2.53 36.76
C PHE A 43 2.69 3.07 35.77
N THR A 44 2.75 4.38 35.51
CA THR A 44 2.12 4.97 34.34
C THR A 44 2.86 4.36 33.16
N PHE A 45 2.34 3.25 32.63
CA PHE A 45 2.71 2.83 31.28
C PHE A 45 2.34 3.99 30.39
N ALA A 46 3.36 4.71 29.90
CA ALA A 46 3.18 5.62 28.78
C ALA A 46 2.45 4.81 27.71
N ALA A 47 1.29 5.30 27.28
CA ALA A 47 0.52 4.68 26.23
C ALA A 47 1.42 4.62 25.00
N HIS A 48 2.01 3.45 24.75
CA HIS A 48 2.58 3.16 23.45
C HIS A 48 1.44 3.39 22.47
N ALA A 49 1.69 4.12 21.39
CA ALA A 49 0.75 4.19 20.29
C ALA A 49 0.33 2.75 19.98
N ALA A 50 -0.97 2.46 20.08
CA ALA A 50 -1.46 1.11 19.89
C ALA A 50 -1.07 0.68 18.47
N CYS A 51 -0.18 -0.32 18.38
CA CYS A 51 0.27 -0.84 17.10
C CYS A 51 -0.93 -1.24 16.24
N PRO A 52 -0.91 -0.99 14.93
CA PRO A 52 -1.94 -1.50 14.04
C PRO A 52 -2.08 -3.03 14.22
N PRO A 53 -3.30 -3.59 14.14
CA PRO A 53 -3.49 -5.03 14.22
C PRO A 53 -2.65 -5.73 13.14
N SER A 54 -2.15 -6.93 13.43
CA SER A 54 -1.42 -7.72 12.43
C SER A 54 -2.33 -8.14 11.28
N ALA A 55 -1.75 -8.51 10.13
CA ALA A 55 -2.51 -9.01 8.98
C ALA A 55 -3.42 -10.18 9.40
N ILE A 56 -2.90 -11.14 10.17
CA ILE A 56 -3.66 -12.28 10.70
C ILE A 56 -4.83 -11.83 11.58
N ALA A 57 -4.62 -10.84 12.46
CA ALA A 57 -5.67 -10.31 13.31
C ALA A 57 -6.74 -9.52 12.53
N SER A 58 -6.39 -9.00 11.34
CA SER A 58 -7.32 -8.31 10.45
C SER A 58 -8.17 -9.25 9.59
N LEU A 59 -7.84 -10.54 9.54
CA LEU A 59 -8.69 -11.53 8.91
C LEU A 59 -9.99 -11.64 9.71
N GLU A 60 -11.10 -11.26 9.09
CA GLU A 60 -12.41 -11.55 9.65
C GLU A 60 -12.55 -13.08 9.83
N LYS A 61 -13.18 -13.51 10.93
CA LYS A 61 -13.53 -14.93 11.10
C LYS A 61 -14.28 -15.37 9.85
N PRO A 62 -13.97 -16.54 9.25
CA PRO A 62 -14.62 -16.99 8.02
C PRO A 62 -16.15 -16.99 8.16
N GLY A 63 -16.79 -15.90 7.77
CA GLY A 63 -18.21 -15.85 7.49
C GLY A 63 -18.42 -16.57 6.17
N MET A 64 -19.51 -17.32 6.03
CA MET A 64 -19.90 -18.05 4.82
C MET A 64 -20.24 -17.12 3.62
N GLY A 65 -19.57 -15.98 3.45
CA GLY A 65 -20.04 -14.85 2.65
C GLY A 65 -19.33 -14.58 1.32
N LEU A 66 -18.09 -15.00 1.08
CA LEU A 66 -17.46 -14.86 -0.25
C LEU A 66 -17.07 -16.22 -0.82
N ARG A 67 -18.07 -16.98 -1.28
CA ARG A 67 -17.81 -18.16 -2.13
C ARG A 67 -17.03 -17.78 -3.40
N ASN A 68 -17.24 -16.57 -3.92
CA ASN A 68 -16.49 -16.00 -5.05
C ASN A 68 -15.88 -14.64 -4.63
N GLY A 69 -14.61 -14.39 -4.98
CA GLY A 69 -13.98 -13.08 -4.80
C GLY A 69 -14.58 -12.02 -5.74
N ILE A 70 -14.15 -10.76 -5.59
CA ILE A 70 -14.55 -9.64 -6.45
C ILE A 70 -13.42 -9.32 -7.41
N ASP A 71 -13.75 -9.07 -8.69
CA ASP A 71 -12.77 -8.64 -9.68
C ASP A 71 -12.26 -7.21 -9.35
N ARG A 72 -10.94 -7.09 -9.23
CA ARG A 72 -10.21 -5.86 -8.89
C ARG A 72 -8.91 -5.80 -9.68
N GLY A 73 -8.27 -4.64 -9.67
CA GLY A 73 -7.06 -4.37 -10.45
C GLY A 73 -7.38 -4.17 -11.92
N MET A 74 -6.37 -4.23 -12.77
CA MET A 74 -6.54 -3.97 -14.19
C MET A 74 -6.05 -5.14 -15.02
N LEU A 75 -6.88 -5.63 -15.94
CA LEU A 75 -6.60 -6.80 -16.75
C LEU A 75 -6.70 -6.46 -18.24
N TRP A 76 -5.67 -6.83 -18.99
CA TRP A 76 -5.66 -6.82 -20.44
C TRP A 76 -5.40 -8.23 -20.97
N ARG A 77 -6.08 -8.57 -22.04
CA ARG A 77 -5.78 -9.73 -22.87
C ARG A 77 -4.80 -9.30 -23.96
N ILE A 78 -3.75 -10.08 -24.16
CA ILE A 78 -2.80 -9.88 -25.27
C ILE A 78 -2.78 -11.12 -26.16
N GLU A 79 -2.86 -10.93 -27.46
CA GLU A 79 -2.99 -12.02 -28.44
C GLU A 79 -2.00 -11.84 -29.59
N LYS A 80 -1.26 -12.90 -29.93
CA LYS A 80 -0.34 -12.95 -31.06
C LYS A 80 -0.19 -14.41 -31.49
N ASP A 81 -0.04 -14.67 -32.78
CA ASP A 81 0.18 -16.01 -33.35
C ASP A 81 -0.85 -17.07 -32.88
N GLY A 82 -2.11 -16.66 -32.72
CA GLY A 82 -3.21 -17.54 -32.28
C GLY A 82 -3.17 -17.94 -30.80
N ARG A 83 -2.28 -17.33 -30.00
CA ARG A 83 -2.13 -17.58 -28.57
C ARG A 83 -2.60 -16.40 -27.75
N THR A 84 -3.22 -16.69 -26.61
CA THR A 84 -3.67 -15.68 -25.64
C THR A 84 -2.77 -15.71 -24.41
N SER A 85 -2.32 -14.52 -23.99
CA SER A 85 -1.70 -14.23 -22.70
C SER A 85 -2.42 -13.05 -22.03
N TRP A 86 -2.07 -12.72 -20.80
CA TRP A 86 -2.71 -11.71 -19.98
C TRP A 86 -1.68 -10.79 -19.33
N LEU A 87 -2.00 -9.49 -19.26
CA LEU A 87 -1.29 -8.51 -18.43
C LEU A 87 -2.21 -8.11 -17.29
N TYR A 88 -1.75 -8.25 -16.05
CA TYR A 88 -2.51 -7.93 -14.85
C TYR A 88 -1.73 -6.97 -13.96
N GLY A 89 -2.31 -5.79 -13.73
CA GLY A 89 -1.79 -4.77 -12.83
C GLY A 89 -2.00 -5.16 -11.37
N THR A 90 -0.93 -5.53 -10.65
CA THR A 90 -0.95 -5.88 -9.22
C THR A 90 -0.69 -4.66 -8.32
N ILE A 91 -0.83 -4.86 -7.01
CA ILE A 91 -0.40 -3.92 -5.97
C ILE A 91 0.21 -4.73 -4.82
N HIS A 92 1.34 -4.27 -4.26
CA HIS A 92 2.11 -5.00 -3.24
C HIS A 92 1.50 -5.00 -1.83
N ILE A 93 0.35 -4.35 -1.66
CA ILE A 93 -0.41 -4.30 -0.40
C ILE A 93 -1.85 -4.71 -0.66
N GLY A 94 -2.51 -5.28 0.33
CA GLY A 94 -3.92 -5.61 0.18
C GLY A 94 -4.67 -5.84 1.48
N ARG A 95 -5.90 -6.33 1.37
CA ARG A 95 -6.79 -6.62 2.49
C ARG A 95 -7.11 -8.11 2.55
N GLY A 96 -7.56 -8.58 3.71
CA GLY A 96 -7.97 -9.97 3.87
C GLY A 96 -9.03 -10.42 2.86
N ASP A 97 -9.92 -9.54 2.41
CA ASP A 97 -10.94 -9.83 1.40
C ASP A 97 -10.44 -9.78 -0.06
N TRP A 98 -9.16 -9.44 -0.27
CA TRP A 98 -8.53 -9.37 -1.60
C TRP A 98 -7.73 -10.64 -1.94
N VAL A 99 -7.39 -11.46 -0.93
CA VAL A 99 -6.58 -12.67 -1.10
C VAL A 99 -7.20 -13.71 -2.04
N ARG A 100 -8.51 -13.62 -2.29
CA ARG A 100 -9.22 -14.40 -3.30
C ARG A 100 -9.53 -13.50 -4.50
N PRO A 101 -8.88 -13.71 -5.65
CA PRO A 101 -9.20 -12.96 -6.87
C PRO A 101 -10.64 -13.18 -7.30
N GLY A 102 -11.19 -12.25 -8.08
CA GLY A 102 -12.50 -12.40 -8.69
C GLY A 102 -12.55 -13.45 -9.81
N PRO A 103 -13.75 -13.79 -10.30
CA PRO A 103 -13.94 -14.86 -11.28
C PRO A 103 -13.25 -14.57 -12.63
N THR A 104 -13.17 -13.30 -13.06
CA THR A 104 -12.50 -12.94 -14.32
C THR A 104 -10.99 -13.18 -14.20
N ILE A 105 -10.40 -12.76 -13.07
CA ILE A 105 -8.97 -12.96 -12.80
C ILE A 105 -8.64 -14.45 -12.66
N GLN A 106 -9.46 -15.20 -11.90
CA GLN A 106 -9.31 -16.64 -11.73
C GLN A 106 -9.36 -17.38 -13.07
N LYS A 107 -10.30 -17.02 -13.95
CA LYS A 107 -10.41 -17.63 -15.28
C LYS A 107 -9.18 -17.35 -16.15
N ALA A 108 -8.72 -16.11 -16.20
CA ALA A 108 -7.52 -15.73 -16.95
C ALA A 108 -6.26 -16.46 -16.44
N LEU A 109 -6.10 -16.56 -15.11
CA LEU A 109 -5.01 -17.31 -14.49
C LEU A 109 -5.09 -18.81 -14.81
N ALA A 110 -6.29 -19.41 -14.76
CA ALA A 110 -6.50 -20.82 -15.08
C ALA A 110 -6.23 -21.15 -16.54
N GLN A 111 -6.52 -20.23 -17.46
CA GLN A 111 -6.25 -20.35 -18.90
C GLN A 111 -4.77 -20.20 -19.27
N SER A 112 -3.91 -19.81 -18.33
CA SER A 112 -2.50 -19.57 -18.58
C SER A 112 -1.66 -20.77 -18.14
N ASP A 113 -0.60 -21.08 -18.87
CA ASP A 113 0.35 -22.15 -18.53
C ASP A 113 1.26 -21.75 -17.36
N THR A 114 1.60 -20.47 -17.25
CA THR A 114 2.54 -19.96 -16.24
C THR A 114 2.06 -18.62 -15.67
N LEU A 115 2.35 -18.41 -14.39
CA LEU A 115 2.34 -17.09 -13.77
C LEU A 115 3.73 -16.46 -14.01
N ALA A 116 3.77 -15.23 -14.49
CA ALA A 116 4.99 -14.44 -14.57
C ALA A 116 4.87 -13.23 -13.64
N LEU A 117 5.84 -13.04 -12.76
CA LEU A 117 5.91 -11.94 -11.78
C LEU A 117 7.14 -11.08 -12.09
N GLU A 118 7.20 -9.85 -11.56
CA GLU A 118 8.47 -9.09 -11.54
C GLU A 118 9.55 -9.93 -10.84
N LEU A 119 9.27 -10.28 -9.60
CA LEU A 119 10.00 -11.25 -8.79
C LEU A 119 9.04 -12.19 -8.08
N ASP A 120 9.55 -13.36 -7.73
CA ASP A 120 8.90 -14.28 -6.81
C ASP A 120 9.58 -14.15 -5.44
N SER A 121 9.02 -13.33 -4.55
CA SER A 121 9.58 -13.07 -3.21
C SER A 121 9.77 -14.34 -2.36
N ARG A 122 9.04 -15.42 -2.69
CA ARG A 122 9.09 -16.71 -2.01
C ARG A 122 10.05 -17.70 -2.66
N ASP A 123 10.62 -17.37 -3.82
CA ASP A 123 11.72 -18.14 -4.39
C ASP A 123 12.97 -17.98 -3.52
N GLU A 124 13.68 -19.09 -3.27
CA GLU A 124 14.80 -19.11 -2.33
C GLU A 124 15.95 -18.22 -2.81
N ALA A 125 16.27 -18.23 -4.10
CA ALA A 125 17.36 -17.42 -4.65
C ALA A 125 17.01 -15.92 -4.60
N THR A 126 15.76 -15.58 -4.89
CA THR A 126 15.22 -14.22 -4.75
C THR A 126 15.27 -13.75 -3.31
N ALA A 127 14.71 -14.52 -2.37
CA ALA A 127 14.69 -14.20 -0.95
C ALA A 127 16.11 -14.05 -0.39
N LYS A 128 17.02 -14.95 -0.76
CA LYS A 128 18.43 -14.87 -0.37
C LYS A 128 19.08 -13.58 -0.87
N THR A 129 18.81 -13.16 -2.10
CA THR A 129 19.40 -11.94 -2.69
C THR A 129 18.84 -10.68 -2.03
N MET A 130 17.52 -10.61 -1.81
CA MET A 130 16.87 -9.46 -1.19
C MET A 130 17.15 -9.31 0.31
N SER A 131 17.58 -10.39 0.98
CA SER A 131 17.95 -10.39 2.40
C SER A 131 19.46 -10.36 2.65
N GLN A 132 20.28 -10.15 1.61
CA GLN A 132 21.72 -10.06 1.78
C GLN A 132 22.07 -8.90 2.73
N PRO A 133 22.90 -9.15 3.76
CA PRO A 133 23.38 -8.07 4.60
C PRO A 133 24.16 -7.05 3.78
N ALA A 134 23.91 -5.78 4.03
CA ALA A 134 24.74 -4.70 3.51
C ALA A 134 26.12 -4.67 4.19
N ASP A 135 27.07 -4.03 3.52
CA ASP A 135 28.37 -3.71 4.09
C ASP A 135 28.19 -2.90 5.40
N PRO A 136 28.71 -3.37 6.55
CA PRO A 136 28.66 -2.62 7.80
C PRO A 136 29.25 -1.22 7.69
N ASP A 137 30.27 -1.01 6.86
CA ASP A 137 30.89 0.31 6.70
C ASP A 137 29.98 1.25 5.90
N LEU A 138 29.27 0.73 4.89
CA LEU A 138 28.22 1.48 4.19
C LEU A 138 27.10 1.87 5.15
N LEU A 139 26.61 0.93 5.97
CA LEU A 139 25.59 1.20 6.98
C LEU A 139 26.05 2.29 7.96
N ALA A 140 27.29 2.20 8.46
CA ALA A 140 27.84 3.18 9.39
C ALA A 140 28.01 4.58 8.76
N ARG A 141 28.29 4.67 7.45
CA ARG A 141 28.38 5.96 6.74
C ARG A 141 26.99 6.54 6.46
N VAL A 142 26.12 5.76 5.81
CA VAL A 142 24.80 6.21 5.35
C VAL A 142 23.84 6.37 6.52
N LEU A 143 23.72 5.38 7.41
CA LEU A 143 22.78 5.39 8.53
C LEU A 143 23.46 5.85 9.83
N SER A 144 23.91 7.11 9.86
CA SER A 144 24.53 7.73 11.04
C SER A 144 23.80 9.00 11.50
N GLY A 145 24.15 9.47 12.69
CA GLY A 145 23.70 10.76 13.22
C GLY A 145 22.17 10.87 13.29
N GLU A 146 21.62 11.92 12.67
CA GLU A 146 20.17 12.13 12.64
C GLU A 146 19.43 11.07 11.82
N ARG A 147 19.99 10.63 10.68
CA ARG A 147 19.34 9.64 9.82
C ARG A 147 19.08 8.32 10.55
N ALA A 148 20.05 7.86 11.35
CA ALA A 148 19.88 6.69 12.22
C ALA A 148 18.74 6.87 13.22
N ARG A 149 18.67 8.03 13.89
CA ARG A 149 17.61 8.35 14.87
C ARG A 149 16.23 8.45 14.22
N ARG A 150 16.14 9.04 13.02
CA ARG A 150 14.90 9.10 12.22
C ARG A 150 14.41 7.70 11.88
N LEU A 151 15.30 6.85 11.36
CA LEU A 151 14.98 5.47 11.01
C LEU A 151 14.56 4.63 12.22
N GLU A 152 15.23 4.76 13.36
CA GLU A 152 14.87 4.06 14.60
C GLU A 152 13.48 4.49 15.09
N ARG A 153 13.17 5.79 15.06
CA ARG A 153 11.84 6.31 15.39
C ARG A 153 10.77 5.74 14.46
N GLN A 154 10.99 5.75 13.15
CA GLN A 154 10.05 5.17 12.18
C GLN A 154 9.89 3.66 12.36
N THR A 155 10.95 2.95 12.72
CA THR A 155 10.91 1.51 13.07
C THR A 155 10.01 1.27 14.29
N SER A 156 10.14 2.09 15.32
CA SER A 156 9.30 2.02 16.51
C SER A 156 7.84 2.39 16.23
N GLU A 157 7.58 3.42 15.43
CA GLU A 157 6.22 3.84 15.03
C GLU A 157 5.53 2.76 14.19
N ALA A 158 6.29 2.07 13.34
CA ALA A 158 5.84 0.90 12.61
C ALA A 158 5.77 -0.38 13.49
N CYS A 159 6.06 -0.30 14.79
CA CYS A 159 6.06 -1.47 15.70
C CYS A 159 6.88 -2.65 15.16
N VAL A 160 7.98 -2.36 14.47
CA VAL A 160 8.94 -3.36 14.01
C VAL A 160 9.93 -3.60 15.15
N PRO A 161 10.22 -4.85 15.55
CA PRO A 161 11.18 -5.11 16.61
C PRO A 161 12.56 -4.49 16.28
N PRO A 162 13.25 -3.90 17.28
CA PRO A 162 14.59 -3.35 17.07
C PRO A 162 15.54 -4.40 16.48
N GLY A 163 16.33 -3.99 15.48
CA GLY A 163 17.30 -4.85 14.81
C GLY A 163 16.73 -5.77 13.72
N THR A 164 15.40 -5.85 13.52
CA THR A 164 14.81 -6.69 12.45
C THR A 164 15.30 -6.29 11.06
N LEU A 165 15.44 -4.99 10.80
CA LEU A 165 15.84 -4.46 9.49
C LEU A 165 17.32 -4.07 9.42
N SER A 166 18.06 -4.10 10.54
CA SER A 166 19.34 -3.36 10.68
C SER A 166 20.49 -3.87 9.80
N LYS A 167 20.34 -5.07 9.22
CA LYS A 167 21.34 -5.65 8.31
C LYS A 167 21.02 -5.38 6.84
N LEU A 168 19.79 -4.98 6.50
CA LEU A 168 19.40 -4.72 5.12
C LEU A 168 20.10 -3.45 4.60
N PRO A 169 20.31 -3.33 3.27
CA PRO A 169 20.70 -2.08 2.63
C PRO A 169 19.87 -0.89 3.10
N PRO A 170 20.46 0.31 3.28
CA PRO A 170 19.76 1.49 3.78
C PRO A 170 18.40 1.74 3.11
N ILE A 171 18.35 1.68 1.77
CA ILE A 171 17.10 1.88 1.05
C ILE A 171 16.04 0.81 1.33
N LEU A 172 16.44 -0.45 1.56
CA LEU A 172 15.49 -1.53 1.85
C LEU A 172 14.89 -1.39 3.26
N GLN A 173 15.60 -0.77 4.20
CA GLN A 173 15.06 -0.50 5.53
C GLN A 173 13.88 0.48 5.46
N VAL A 174 14.04 1.61 4.76
CA VAL A 174 12.95 2.58 4.57
C VAL A 174 11.85 2.05 3.65
N THR A 175 12.18 1.25 2.64
CA THR A 175 11.18 0.60 1.76
C THR A 175 10.30 -0.39 2.54
N ALA A 176 10.89 -1.17 3.46
CA ALA A 176 10.13 -2.05 4.32
C ALA A 176 9.17 -1.27 5.23
N LEU A 177 9.62 -0.14 5.81
CA LEU A 177 8.77 0.72 6.64
C LEU A 177 7.66 1.39 5.82
N ALA A 178 7.95 1.84 4.60
CA ALA A 178 6.97 2.36 3.65
C ALA A 178 5.84 1.36 3.43
N GLY A 179 6.14 0.09 3.19
CA GLY A 179 5.13 -0.96 3.03
C GLY A 179 4.23 -1.18 4.26
N LEU A 180 4.67 -0.77 5.45
CA LEU A 180 3.96 -0.97 6.71
C LEU A 180 3.07 0.21 7.14
N VAL A 181 3.20 1.38 6.48
CA VAL A 181 2.51 2.61 6.90
C VAL A 181 0.98 2.51 6.73
N ALA A 182 0.53 1.77 5.72
CA ALA A 182 -0.89 1.63 5.39
C ALA A 182 -1.63 0.55 6.22
N ARG A 183 -0.95 -0.14 7.16
CA ARG A 183 -1.61 -1.11 8.06
C ARG A 183 -2.68 -0.47 8.94
N ALA A 184 -2.52 0.82 9.25
CA ALA A 184 -3.54 1.59 9.95
C ALA A 184 -4.83 1.79 9.13
N ASP A 185 -4.80 1.55 7.82
CA ASP A 185 -5.95 1.51 6.90
C ASP A 185 -6.39 0.07 6.55
N GLY A 186 -5.77 -0.93 7.18
CA GLY A 186 -6.04 -2.34 6.92
C GLY A 186 -5.39 -2.88 5.65
N LEU A 187 -4.40 -2.17 5.12
CA LEU A 187 -3.61 -2.59 3.98
C LEU A 187 -2.29 -3.21 4.46
N TYR A 188 -2.03 -4.45 4.04
CA TYR A 188 -0.94 -5.28 4.53
C TYR A 188 -0.11 -5.81 3.35
N PRO A 189 1.23 -5.74 3.42
CA PRO A 189 2.09 -6.42 2.44
C PRO A 189 1.82 -7.93 2.34
N GLU A 190 1.44 -8.57 3.44
CA GLU A 190 1.11 -10.00 3.49
C GLU A 190 -0.13 -10.36 2.64
N PHE A 191 -0.94 -9.38 2.27
CA PHE A 191 -2.07 -9.52 1.35
C PHE A 191 -1.81 -8.85 0.00
N GLY A 192 -0.54 -8.53 -0.31
CA GLY A 192 -0.13 -8.05 -1.63
C GLY A 192 -0.61 -9.00 -2.73
N VAL A 193 -1.08 -8.42 -3.83
CA VAL A 193 -1.79 -9.17 -4.86
C VAL A 193 -0.85 -10.13 -5.58
N ASP A 194 0.38 -9.70 -5.85
CA ASP A 194 1.46 -10.54 -6.35
C ASP A 194 1.75 -11.75 -5.43
N GLU A 195 1.87 -11.54 -4.12
CA GLU A 195 2.05 -12.62 -3.13
C GLU A 195 0.86 -13.59 -3.14
N THR A 196 -0.37 -13.08 -3.16
CA THR A 196 -1.58 -13.93 -3.16
C THR A 196 -1.67 -14.78 -4.43
N LEU A 197 -1.29 -14.23 -5.59
CA LEU A 197 -1.21 -14.95 -6.85
C LEU A 197 -0.10 -16.00 -6.84
N ALA A 198 1.06 -15.68 -6.27
CA ALA A 198 2.18 -16.61 -6.12
C ALA A 198 1.82 -17.81 -5.23
N VAL A 199 1.11 -17.57 -4.12
CA VAL A 199 0.57 -18.63 -3.26
C VAL A 199 -0.48 -19.47 -4.00
N SER A 200 -1.40 -18.83 -4.73
CA SER A 200 -2.41 -19.54 -5.52
C SER A 200 -1.80 -20.40 -6.63
N ALA A 201 -0.76 -19.90 -7.31
CA ALA A 201 -0.04 -20.65 -8.34
C ALA A 201 0.65 -21.89 -7.76
N ARG A 202 1.34 -21.75 -6.62
CA ARG A 202 1.95 -22.89 -5.91
C ARG A 202 0.91 -23.93 -5.47
N ASN A 203 -0.20 -23.50 -4.89
CA ASN A 203 -1.28 -24.40 -4.46
C ASN A 203 -1.94 -25.16 -5.62
N SER A 204 -1.84 -24.63 -6.85
CA SER A 204 -2.35 -25.25 -8.08
C SER A 204 -1.26 -25.89 -8.94
N ASN A 205 -0.01 -25.98 -8.44
CA ASN A 205 1.16 -26.45 -9.19
C ASN A 205 1.38 -25.72 -10.52
N LYS A 206 0.95 -24.46 -10.62
CA LYS A 206 1.23 -23.61 -11.78
C LYS A 206 2.67 -23.08 -11.69
N PRO A 207 3.49 -23.25 -12.74
CA PRO A 207 4.83 -22.66 -12.79
C PRO A 207 4.81 -21.15 -12.56
N ILE A 208 5.80 -20.66 -11.82
CA ILE A 208 6.05 -19.24 -11.58
C ILE A 208 7.39 -18.90 -12.19
N VAL A 209 7.45 -17.79 -12.93
CA VAL A 209 8.66 -17.27 -13.56
C VAL A 209 8.84 -15.81 -13.15
N ALA A 210 10.04 -15.44 -12.72
CA ALA A 210 10.42 -14.03 -12.54
C ALA A 210 10.80 -13.42 -13.90
N LEU A 211 10.30 -12.21 -14.17
CA LEU A 211 10.56 -11.45 -15.40
C LEU A 211 11.87 -10.66 -15.33
N GLU A 212 12.35 -10.37 -14.12
CA GLU A 212 13.63 -9.73 -13.85
C GLU A 212 14.38 -10.48 -12.72
N SER A 213 15.64 -10.12 -12.47
CA SER A 213 16.41 -10.70 -11.38
C SER A 213 16.38 -9.83 -10.13
N ALA A 214 16.49 -10.47 -8.95
CA ALA A 214 16.54 -9.76 -7.68
C ALA A 214 17.72 -8.77 -7.59
N ALA A 215 18.85 -9.10 -8.22
CA ALA A 215 20.02 -8.24 -8.27
C ALA A 215 19.77 -6.97 -9.12
N GLU A 216 19.07 -7.10 -10.25
CA GLU A 216 18.69 -5.96 -11.09
C GLU A 216 17.70 -5.06 -10.35
N GLN A 217 16.67 -5.63 -9.70
CA GLN A 217 15.71 -4.83 -8.94
C GLN A 217 16.38 -4.14 -7.75
N LEU A 218 17.29 -4.81 -7.02
CA LEU A 218 18.05 -4.19 -5.94
C LEU A 218 18.89 -3.01 -6.44
N LYS A 219 19.57 -3.17 -7.58
CA LYS A 219 20.35 -2.09 -8.21
C LYS A 219 19.48 -0.89 -8.58
N VAL A 220 18.24 -1.12 -9.02
CA VAL A 220 17.29 -0.04 -9.27
C VAL A 220 16.91 0.68 -7.96
N LEU A 221 16.76 -0.06 -6.86
CA LEU A 221 16.42 0.52 -5.56
C LEU A 221 17.58 1.29 -4.91
N THR A 222 18.81 0.77 -4.90
CA THR A 222 19.95 1.34 -4.14
C THR A 222 20.56 2.60 -4.75
N GLY A 223 20.06 3.10 -5.89
CA GLY A 223 20.68 4.22 -6.60
C GLY A 223 22.04 3.85 -7.23
N GLY A 224 22.71 4.85 -7.84
CA GLY A 224 24.00 4.65 -8.50
C GLY A 224 25.21 4.96 -7.64
N THR A 225 25.05 5.74 -6.55
CA THR A 225 26.13 6.16 -5.63
C THR A 225 25.65 6.22 -4.18
N GLU A 226 26.59 6.18 -3.22
CA GLU A 226 26.25 6.31 -1.78
C GLU A 226 25.53 7.64 -1.45
N VAL A 227 25.87 8.72 -2.17
CA VAL A 227 25.22 10.04 -1.99
C VAL A 227 23.77 9.97 -2.44
N GLU A 228 23.51 9.41 -3.63
CA GLU A 228 22.15 9.21 -4.13
C GLU A 228 21.34 8.26 -3.24
N GLU A 229 21.96 7.24 -2.65
CA GLU A 229 21.29 6.37 -1.69
C GLU A 229 20.91 7.13 -0.41
N ALA A 230 21.83 7.92 0.15
CA ALA A 230 21.56 8.74 1.32
C ALA A 230 20.42 9.76 1.07
N GLU A 231 20.42 10.42 -0.09
CA GLU A 231 19.34 11.33 -0.50
C GLU A 231 17.99 10.60 -0.65
N GLN A 232 17.98 9.39 -1.21
CA GLN A 232 16.76 8.58 -1.32
C GLN A 232 16.24 8.13 0.04
N VAL A 233 17.13 7.76 0.97
CA VAL A 233 16.75 7.41 2.34
C VAL A 233 16.17 8.63 3.06
N ASP A 234 16.77 9.81 2.92
CA ASP A 234 16.24 11.05 3.52
C ASP A 234 14.85 11.41 2.96
N ALA A 235 14.67 11.32 1.63
CA ALA A 235 13.37 11.56 0.99
C ALA A 235 12.31 10.56 1.46
N ALA A 236 12.64 9.27 1.56
CA ALA A 236 11.71 8.25 2.07
C ALA A 236 11.35 8.49 3.55
N LEU A 237 12.30 8.94 4.37
CA LEU A 237 12.04 9.32 5.75
C LEU A 237 11.16 10.57 5.84
N ASP A 238 11.36 11.57 4.98
CA ASP A 238 10.51 12.76 4.90
C ASP A 238 9.06 12.38 4.56
N GLU A 239 8.87 11.48 3.60
CA GLU A 239 7.55 10.96 3.20
C GLU A 239 6.86 10.21 4.34
N LEU A 240 7.59 9.32 5.03
CA LEU A 240 7.10 8.58 6.20
C LEU A 240 6.68 9.53 7.32
N GLU A 241 7.54 10.48 7.68
CA GLU A 241 7.32 11.42 8.78
C GLU A 241 6.21 12.44 8.49
N SER A 242 6.02 12.81 7.22
CA SER A 242 4.95 13.72 6.81
C SER A 242 3.54 13.10 6.89
N GLY A 243 3.45 11.76 6.91
CA GLY A 243 2.19 11.01 6.80
C GLY A 243 1.54 11.04 5.41
N LYS A 244 2.11 11.76 4.44
CA LYS A 244 1.59 11.82 3.06
C LYS A 244 1.58 10.46 2.38
N LEU A 245 2.62 9.66 2.60
CA LEU A 245 2.78 8.34 1.99
C LEU A 245 1.59 7.41 2.27
N ARG A 246 1.06 7.44 3.50
CA ARG A 246 -0.13 6.67 3.86
C ARG A 246 -1.34 7.05 3.01
N GLY A 247 -1.57 8.36 2.82
CA GLY A 247 -2.65 8.88 2.00
C GLY A 247 -2.51 8.48 0.53
N GLN A 248 -1.30 8.58 -0.03
CA GLN A 248 -0.98 8.17 -1.41
C GLN A 248 -1.19 6.66 -1.60
N MET A 249 -0.72 5.83 -0.67
CA MET A 249 -0.93 4.38 -0.71
C MET A 249 -2.42 4.02 -0.64
N LYS A 250 -3.18 4.69 0.24
CA LYS A 250 -4.62 4.48 0.34
C LYS A 250 -5.34 4.85 -0.96
N GLU A 251 -4.99 6.00 -1.56
CA GLU A 251 -5.58 6.44 -2.82
C GLU A 251 -5.25 5.45 -3.97
N LEU A 252 -4.01 4.99 -4.07
CA LEU A 252 -3.62 3.99 -5.07
C LEU A 252 -4.35 2.65 -4.88
N ALA A 253 -4.47 2.20 -3.63
CA ALA A 253 -5.22 0.99 -3.29
C ALA A 253 -6.71 1.12 -3.64
N ASP A 254 -7.30 2.28 -3.39
CA ASP A 254 -8.68 2.62 -3.74
C ASP A 254 -8.89 2.63 -5.27
N VAL A 255 -7.96 3.21 -6.04
CA VAL A 255 -7.96 3.22 -7.51
C VAL A 255 -7.86 1.79 -8.06
N TRP A 256 -6.92 1.00 -7.53
CA TRP A 256 -6.72 -0.40 -7.91
C TRP A 256 -7.95 -1.25 -7.60
N ALA A 257 -8.52 -1.09 -6.40
CA ALA A 257 -9.69 -1.86 -5.97
C ALA A 257 -10.91 -1.60 -6.84
N ARG A 258 -11.04 -0.38 -7.40
CA ARG A 258 -12.12 0.02 -8.33
C ARG A 258 -11.85 -0.33 -9.80
N SER A 259 -10.67 -0.88 -10.11
CA SER A 259 -10.22 -1.08 -11.49
C SER A 259 -10.22 0.23 -12.30
N ASP A 260 -10.02 1.39 -11.67
CA ASP A 260 -10.14 2.71 -12.32
C ASP A 260 -8.87 3.06 -13.12
N ALA A 261 -8.73 2.45 -14.30
CA ALA A 261 -7.58 2.67 -15.17
C ALA A 261 -7.47 4.12 -15.65
N ALA A 262 -8.60 4.83 -15.77
CA ALA A 262 -8.62 6.23 -16.18
C ALA A 262 -7.94 7.12 -15.12
N ARG A 263 -8.24 6.92 -13.84
CA ARG A 263 -7.57 7.64 -12.75
C ARG A 263 -6.12 7.20 -12.57
N LEU A 264 -5.82 5.90 -12.74
CA LEU A 264 -4.44 5.42 -12.68
C LEU A 264 -3.57 6.05 -13.78
N THR A 265 -4.09 6.22 -15.00
CA THR A 265 -3.35 6.85 -16.12
C THR A 265 -2.93 8.30 -15.79
N ARG A 266 -3.63 8.97 -14.87
CA ARG A 266 -3.30 10.31 -14.39
C ARG A 266 -2.49 10.29 -13.09
N TYR A 267 -1.81 9.19 -12.75
CA TYR A 267 -1.03 9.03 -11.53
C TYR A 267 -0.10 10.22 -11.24
N ALA A 268 0.58 10.70 -12.27
CA ALA A 268 1.48 11.85 -12.18
C ALA A 268 0.81 13.15 -11.67
N GLU A 269 -0.50 13.30 -11.86
CA GLU A 269 -1.25 14.50 -11.43
C GLU A 269 -1.61 14.48 -9.95
N TRP A 270 -1.68 13.30 -9.32
CA TRP A 270 -2.21 13.17 -7.96
C TRP A 270 -1.29 12.42 -6.99
N CYS A 271 -0.22 11.81 -7.46
CA CYS A 271 0.70 11.08 -6.58
C CYS A 271 1.51 12.00 -5.66
N ASP A 272 1.63 13.30 -5.96
CA ASP A 272 2.52 14.24 -5.24
C ASP A 272 3.96 13.68 -5.10
N CYS A 273 4.44 13.01 -6.16
CA CYS A 273 5.65 12.18 -6.16
C CYS A 273 6.53 12.37 -7.42
N LEU A 274 6.32 13.47 -8.15
CA LEU A 274 7.05 13.83 -9.38
C LEU A 274 7.40 15.33 -9.43
N ASN A 275 7.42 15.97 -8.27
CA ASN A 275 7.61 17.41 -8.08
C ASN A 275 9.07 17.83 -8.26
N THR A 276 10.02 16.93 -8.00
CA THR A 276 11.46 17.21 -8.12
C THR A 276 12.12 16.42 -9.24
N PRO A 277 13.25 16.90 -9.80
CA PRO A 277 14.03 16.12 -10.77
C PRO A 277 14.52 14.77 -10.22
N ALA A 278 14.77 14.67 -8.91
CA ALA A 278 15.17 13.42 -8.26
C ALA A 278 14.02 12.40 -8.25
N GLU A 279 12.82 12.83 -7.86
CA GLU A 279 11.58 12.03 -7.93
C GLU A 279 11.30 11.55 -9.36
N GLN A 280 11.39 12.43 -10.35
CA GLN A 280 11.18 12.06 -11.76
C GLN A 280 12.18 11.02 -12.25
N ARG A 281 13.47 11.17 -11.89
CA ARG A 281 14.50 10.17 -12.21
C ARG A 281 14.23 8.84 -11.51
N LEU A 282 13.82 8.87 -10.23
CA LEU A 282 13.47 7.66 -9.49
C LEU A 282 12.28 6.94 -10.14
N MET A 283 11.19 7.64 -10.44
CA MET A 283 10.01 7.05 -11.08
C MET A 283 10.34 6.45 -12.46
N LYS A 284 11.13 7.17 -13.27
CA LYS A 284 11.58 6.65 -14.57
C LYS A 284 12.38 5.35 -14.42
N ARG A 285 13.28 5.28 -13.44
CA ARG A 285 14.05 4.05 -13.15
C ARG A 285 13.17 2.90 -12.64
N LEU A 286 12.17 3.21 -11.80
CA LEU A 286 11.26 2.21 -11.24
C LEU A 286 10.26 1.66 -12.26
N LEU A 287 9.93 2.43 -13.31
CA LEU A 287 8.91 2.07 -14.29
C LEU A 287 9.47 2.01 -15.71
N ASP A 288 9.64 3.15 -16.36
CA ASP A 288 9.94 3.26 -17.80
C ASP A 288 11.20 2.50 -18.21
N ASP A 289 12.26 2.51 -17.38
CA ASP A 289 13.51 1.81 -17.68
C ASP A 289 13.42 0.28 -17.46
N ARG A 290 12.45 -0.17 -16.65
CA ARG A 290 12.20 -1.60 -16.38
C ARG A 290 11.22 -2.23 -17.36
N ASN A 291 10.26 -1.46 -17.86
CA ASN A 291 9.19 -1.95 -18.73
C ASN A 291 9.66 -2.69 -20.00
N PRO A 292 10.72 -2.25 -20.71
CA PRO A 292 11.22 -2.98 -21.88
C PRO A 292 11.67 -4.41 -21.53
N GLY A 293 12.41 -4.59 -20.42
CA GLY A 293 12.89 -5.91 -19.99
C GLY A 293 11.74 -6.82 -19.55
N LEU A 294 10.74 -6.27 -18.85
CA LEU A 294 9.52 -7.00 -18.50
C LEU A 294 8.76 -7.44 -19.77
N ALA A 295 8.61 -6.56 -20.75
CA ALA A 295 7.97 -6.88 -22.03
C ALA A 295 8.75 -7.95 -22.82
N ASP A 296 10.09 -7.88 -22.84
CA ASP A 296 10.95 -8.91 -23.44
C ASP A 296 10.75 -10.28 -22.77
N GLY A 297 10.64 -10.31 -21.44
CA GLY A 297 10.35 -11.52 -20.68
C GLY A 297 9.01 -12.15 -21.06
N ILE A 298 7.96 -11.34 -21.14
CA ILE A 298 6.61 -11.78 -21.50
C ILE A 298 6.58 -12.29 -22.95
N GLU A 299 7.16 -11.55 -23.90
CA GLU A 299 7.22 -11.97 -25.30
C GLU A 299 8.03 -13.25 -25.48
N ARG A 300 9.17 -13.39 -24.81
CA ARG A 300 9.99 -14.61 -24.86
C ARG A 300 9.22 -15.85 -24.39
N LEU A 301 8.50 -15.75 -23.27
CA LEU A 301 7.66 -16.84 -22.78
C LEU A 301 6.53 -17.18 -23.76
N HIS A 302 5.87 -16.16 -24.30
CA HIS A 302 4.78 -16.31 -25.25
C HIS A 302 5.23 -16.96 -26.57
N ALA A 303 6.31 -16.47 -27.16
CA ALA A 303 6.94 -17.00 -28.37
C ALA A 303 7.49 -18.42 -28.16
N GLY A 304 7.90 -18.74 -26.92
CA GLY A 304 8.23 -20.11 -26.49
C GLY A 304 7.03 -21.06 -26.37
N GLY A 305 5.83 -20.62 -26.77
CA GLY A 305 4.63 -21.45 -26.84
C GLY A 305 3.76 -21.44 -25.58
N LYS A 306 4.06 -20.60 -24.57
CA LYS A 306 3.29 -20.53 -23.32
C LYS A 306 2.20 -19.49 -23.36
N SER A 307 1.01 -19.82 -22.85
CA SER A 307 0.05 -18.80 -22.41
C SER A 307 0.49 -18.24 -21.06
N VAL A 308 0.70 -16.94 -20.99
CA VAL A 308 1.35 -16.26 -19.84
C VAL A 308 0.32 -15.42 -19.10
N PHE A 309 0.24 -15.57 -17.79
CA PHE A 309 -0.42 -14.59 -16.92
C PHE A 309 0.66 -13.71 -16.30
N ALA A 310 0.95 -12.55 -16.91
CA ALA A 310 1.95 -11.62 -16.41
C ALA A 310 1.32 -10.68 -15.38
N ALA A 311 1.68 -10.85 -14.11
CA ALA A 311 1.19 -10.07 -12.98
C ALA A 311 2.31 -9.16 -12.46
N VAL A 312 2.15 -7.87 -12.72
CA VAL A 312 3.19 -6.83 -12.68
C VAL A 312 2.53 -5.58 -12.11
N GLY A 313 3.22 -4.80 -11.30
CA GLY A 313 2.68 -3.65 -10.57
C GLY A 313 1.86 -2.73 -11.48
N ALA A 314 0.73 -2.22 -10.97
CA ALA A 314 -0.26 -1.53 -11.79
C ALA A 314 0.30 -0.31 -12.53
N LEU A 315 1.32 0.35 -11.98
CA LEU A 315 1.98 1.49 -12.63
C LEU A 315 2.79 1.08 -13.88
N HIS A 316 3.18 -0.19 -14.03
CA HIS A 316 3.76 -0.70 -15.27
C HIS A 316 2.74 -0.78 -16.42
N MET A 317 1.45 -0.53 -16.16
CA MET A 317 0.39 -0.64 -17.17
C MET A 317 0.06 0.68 -17.87
N ILE A 318 0.58 1.82 -17.40
CA ILE A 318 0.16 3.15 -17.85
C ILE A 318 1.24 3.85 -18.69
N GLY A 319 0.80 4.79 -19.52
CA GLY A 319 1.70 5.66 -20.27
C GLY A 319 2.33 5.04 -21.54
N PRO A 320 3.19 5.82 -22.23
CA PRO A 320 3.78 5.41 -23.50
C PRO A 320 4.79 4.28 -23.36
N GLN A 321 5.40 4.11 -22.19
CA GLN A 321 6.29 2.99 -21.87
C GLN A 321 5.58 1.86 -21.11
N GLY A 322 4.27 1.95 -20.88
CA GLY A 322 3.52 0.90 -20.19
C GLY A 322 3.44 -0.40 -21.00
N LEU A 323 3.34 -1.53 -20.30
CA LEU A 323 3.32 -2.87 -20.90
C LEU A 323 2.24 -3.04 -21.97
N PRO A 324 0.97 -2.60 -21.79
CA PRO A 324 -0.02 -2.67 -22.88
C PRO A 324 0.45 -1.95 -24.16
N THR A 325 1.07 -0.78 -24.03
CA THR A 325 1.61 -0.01 -25.16
C THR A 325 2.78 -0.72 -25.81
N LEU A 326 3.74 -1.21 -25.01
CA LEU A 326 4.91 -1.92 -25.51
C LEU A 326 4.54 -3.24 -26.21
N MET A 327 3.58 -3.99 -25.67
CA MET A 327 3.11 -5.23 -26.30
C MET A 327 2.39 -4.94 -27.63
N ALA A 328 1.58 -3.88 -27.71
CA ALA A 328 0.97 -3.46 -28.96
C ALA A 328 2.03 -3.08 -30.02
N ALA A 329 3.08 -2.35 -29.63
CA ALA A 329 4.20 -2.02 -30.52
C ALA A 329 4.97 -3.26 -31.01
N ARG A 330 4.96 -4.35 -30.25
CA ARG A 330 5.53 -5.67 -30.62
C ARG A 330 4.59 -6.54 -31.47
N GLY A 331 3.46 -5.98 -31.92
CA GLY A 331 2.50 -6.66 -32.80
C GLY A 331 1.49 -7.55 -32.08
N PHE A 332 1.36 -7.45 -30.76
CA PHE A 332 0.25 -8.09 -30.05
C PHE A 332 -1.04 -7.29 -30.25
N THR A 333 -2.16 -7.99 -30.41
CA THR A 333 -3.49 -7.40 -30.22
C THR A 333 -3.74 -7.25 -28.73
N VAL A 334 -3.96 -6.04 -28.25
CA VAL A 334 -4.17 -5.74 -26.83
C VAL A 334 -5.62 -5.31 -26.60
N THR A 335 -6.36 -6.08 -25.81
CA THR A 335 -7.77 -5.82 -25.48
C THR A 335 -7.91 -5.55 -23.98
N PRO A 336 -8.40 -4.38 -23.55
CA PRO A 336 -8.76 -4.18 -22.14
C PRO A 336 -9.93 -5.09 -21.76
N VAL A 337 -9.84 -5.74 -20.60
CA VAL A 337 -10.88 -6.67 -20.10
C VAL A 337 -11.47 -6.18 -18.78
N LEU A 338 -10.63 -5.70 -17.87
CA LEU A 338 -11.05 -5.14 -16.59
C LEU A 338 -10.35 -3.78 -16.40
N THR A 339 -10.97 -2.68 -16.84
CA THR A 339 -10.38 -1.32 -16.75
C THR A 339 -11.35 -0.24 -16.27
N ASP A 340 -12.60 -0.62 -15.99
CA ASP A 340 -13.65 0.26 -15.45
C ASP A 340 -14.77 -0.56 -14.76
N ALA A 341 -14.40 -1.67 -14.13
CA ALA A 341 -15.37 -2.70 -13.74
C ALA A 341 -16.35 -2.28 -12.64
N GLN A 342 -16.01 -1.23 -11.87
CA GLN A 342 -16.77 -0.85 -10.68
C GLN A 342 -17.42 0.53 -10.74
N ALA A 343 -17.37 1.24 -11.88
CA ALA A 343 -18.18 2.46 -12.05
C ALA A 343 -19.70 2.23 -11.87
N GLN A 344 -20.15 0.97 -11.96
CA GLN A 344 -21.56 0.59 -11.82
C GLN A 344 -21.92 -0.08 -10.46
N THR A 345 -20.94 -0.42 -9.60
CA THR A 345 -21.20 -1.14 -8.33
C THR A 345 -20.39 -0.67 -7.11
N ALA A 346 -19.48 0.31 -7.25
CA ALA A 346 -18.60 0.73 -6.16
C ALA A 346 -19.36 1.44 -5.01
N GLN A 347 -19.43 0.78 -3.85
CA GLN A 347 -19.48 1.50 -2.58
C GLN A 347 -18.07 2.04 -2.29
N PRO A 348 -17.91 3.30 -1.82
CA PRO A 348 -16.63 3.80 -1.33
C PRO A 348 -16.06 2.82 -0.31
N MET A 349 -14.75 2.55 -0.35
CA MET A 349 -14.12 1.70 0.65
C MET A 349 -14.39 2.29 2.04
N PRO A 350 -15.09 1.58 2.94
CA PRO A 350 -15.32 2.08 4.27
C PRO A 350 -13.96 2.24 4.95
N ALA A 351 -13.70 3.42 5.51
CA ALA A 351 -12.57 3.59 6.41
C ALA A 351 -12.71 2.54 7.51
N LEU A 352 -11.62 1.81 7.82
CA LEU A 352 -11.60 1.05 9.06
C LEU A 352 -11.86 2.05 10.19
N ALA A 353 -12.79 1.71 11.09
CA ALA A 353 -12.96 2.48 12.30
C ALA A 353 -11.59 2.56 12.98
N ALA A 354 -11.12 3.78 13.22
CA ALA A 354 -9.93 3.98 14.03
C ALA A 354 -10.10 3.16 15.33
N PRO A 355 -9.04 2.51 15.84
CA PRO A 355 -9.13 1.79 17.11
C PRO A 355 -9.80 2.72 18.13
N SER A 356 -10.87 2.23 18.74
CA SER A 356 -11.66 3.05 19.66
C SER A 356 -10.72 3.61 20.73
N PRO A 357 -10.70 4.94 20.96
CA PRO A 357 -9.92 5.47 22.05
C PRO A 357 -10.40 4.77 23.33
N GLY A 358 -9.47 4.15 24.05
CA GLY A 358 -9.75 3.50 25.32
C GLY A 358 -10.57 4.43 26.23
N PRO A 359 -11.42 3.87 27.10
CA PRO A 359 -12.41 4.64 27.84
C PRO A 359 -11.76 5.82 28.56
N ARG A 360 -12.13 7.03 28.15
CA ARG A 360 -11.74 8.27 28.85
C ARG A 360 -12.32 8.17 30.26
N SER A 361 -11.46 8.05 31.26
CA SER A 361 -11.90 8.18 32.65
C SER A 361 -12.53 9.56 32.81
N ALA A 362 -13.83 9.61 33.04
CA ALA A 362 -14.54 10.84 33.38
C ALA A 362 -13.91 11.41 34.65
N ARG A 363 -13.16 12.52 34.53
CA ARG A 363 -12.83 13.35 35.70
C ARG A 363 -14.12 14.02 36.15
N GLY A 364 -14.84 13.33 37.03
CA GLY A 364 -15.85 13.95 37.89
C GLY A 364 -15.17 14.88 38.87
N GLY A 365 -14.91 16.12 38.44
CA GLY A 365 -14.48 17.19 39.33
C GLY A 365 -15.67 17.70 40.14
N LYS A 366 -15.87 17.19 41.36
CA LYS A 366 -16.66 17.88 42.37
C LYS A 366 -15.92 19.16 42.76
N ALA A 367 -16.51 20.31 42.46
CA ALA A 367 -16.02 21.61 42.91
C ALA A 367 -16.11 21.69 44.45
N VAL A 368 -14.95 21.85 45.10
CA VAL A 368 -14.86 22.26 46.51
C VAL A 368 -14.99 23.78 46.58
N LYS A 369 -15.88 24.19 47.49
CA LYS A 369 -16.32 25.55 47.78
C LYS A 369 -15.26 26.25 48.65
N GLY A 370 -14.77 27.40 48.20
CA GLY A 370 -13.90 28.30 48.98
C GLY A 370 -14.25 29.77 48.73
N GLN A 371 -14.90 30.39 49.73
CA GLN A 371 -15.07 31.85 49.92
C GLN A 371 -13.68 32.54 50.02
N ARG A 372 -13.43 33.84 49.79
CA ARG A 372 -14.23 35.08 49.67
C ARG A 372 -13.27 36.17 49.14
N GLY A 373 -13.77 37.15 48.39
CA GLY A 373 -13.06 38.41 48.09
C GLY A 373 -13.89 39.32 47.17
N GLN A 374 -14.58 40.31 47.74
CA GLN A 374 -15.53 41.22 47.07
C GLN A 374 -14.89 42.54 46.57
N LYS A 375 -15.56 43.12 45.54
CA LYS A 375 -15.85 44.54 45.21
C LYS A 375 -15.45 44.88 43.76
N GLY A 376 -16.25 45.49 42.88
CA GLY A 376 -17.63 46.05 42.87
C GLY A 376 -18.15 46.14 41.40
N ALA A 377 -19.46 45.95 41.14
CA ALA A 377 -20.49 46.97 40.79
C ALA A 377 -20.22 47.73 39.46
N ALA A 378 -21.13 47.95 38.48
CA ALA A 378 -22.60 47.94 38.37
C ALA A 378 -23.01 47.95 36.85
N VAL A 379 -24.11 47.29 36.39
CA VAL A 379 -25.46 47.86 36.01
C VAL A 379 -25.48 48.55 34.62
N ALA A 380 -26.44 48.42 33.67
CA ALA A 380 -27.71 47.71 33.51
C ALA A 380 -28.30 47.87 32.07
N LYS A 381 -29.30 47.01 31.76
CA LYS A 381 -30.58 47.18 30.98
C LYS A 381 -30.51 47.84 29.58
N GLY A 382 -31.20 47.38 28.54
CA GLY A 382 -32.56 46.81 28.32
C GLY A 382 -33.03 47.41 26.97
N GLY A 383 -34.01 46.95 26.19
CA GLY A 383 -34.99 45.88 26.16
C GLY A 383 -35.86 46.09 24.89
N LYS A 384 -36.65 45.07 24.53
CA LYS A 384 -37.99 45.09 23.85
C LYS A 384 -38.22 46.06 22.66
N GLY A 385 -38.80 45.68 21.53
CA GLY A 385 -39.57 44.50 21.13
C GLY A 385 -40.56 44.87 20.01
N ALA A 386 -41.24 43.85 19.46
CA ALA A 386 -42.48 43.91 18.66
C ALA A 386 -42.37 44.52 17.23
N LYS A 387 -43.05 44.02 16.19
CA LYS A 387 -44.20 43.09 16.08
C LYS A 387 -44.23 42.44 14.68
N SER A 388 -44.78 41.24 14.67
CA SER A 388 -45.30 40.42 13.56
C SER A 388 -46.28 41.15 12.63
N THR A 389 -46.44 40.68 11.38
CA THR A 389 -47.66 39.96 10.91
C THR A 389 -47.51 39.35 9.50
N LYS A 390 -47.95 38.08 9.38
CA LYS A 390 -48.78 37.42 8.32
C LYS A 390 -48.62 37.84 6.85
N ALA A 391 -48.77 36.99 5.83
CA ALA A 391 -49.03 35.56 5.65
C ALA A 391 -48.90 35.29 4.12
N ALA A 392 -48.62 34.04 3.74
CA ALA A 392 -48.74 33.49 2.38
C ALA A 392 -50.25 33.37 1.97
N PRO A 393 -50.69 32.78 0.81
CA PRO A 393 -49.95 31.98 -0.19
C PRO A 393 -50.46 32.06 -1.67
N ALA A 394 -49.97 31.12 -2.51
CA ALA A 394 -50.61 30.52 -3.70
C ALA A 394 -50.51 31.29 -5.04
N GLN A 395 -50.54 30.71 -6.24
CA GLN A 395 -50.49 29.36 -6.83
C GLN A 395 -50.38 29.54 -8.37
N LYS A 396 -49.87 28.53 -9.09
CA LYS A 396 -50.21 28.06 -10.47
C LYS A 396 -50.09 29.07 -11.64
N GLY A 397 -49.24 28.80 -12.64
CA GLY A 397 -49.54 27.97 -13.83
C GLY A 397 -49.85 28.91 -15.02
N GLY A 398 -49.55 28.66 -16.29
CA GLY A 398 -48.87 27.63 -17.06
C GLY A 398 -48.75 28.12 -18.51
N ALA A 399 -47.91 27.45 -19.30
CA ALA A 399 -47.92 27.27 -20.77
C ALA A 399 -48.18 28.46 -21.73
N LYS A 400 -47.21 28.73 -22.63
CA LYS A 400 -47.32 28.49 -24.09
C LYS A 400 -46.11 29.05 -24.86
N ALA A 401 -45.52 28.18 -25.70
CA ALA A 401 -44.75 28.52 -26.90
C ALA A 401 -45.74 28.98 -28.04
N PRO A 402 -45.34 29.41 -29.28
CA PRO A 402 -44.10 29.04 -29.98
C PRO A 402 -43.47 30.04 -31.02
N ALA A 403 -42.29 29.62 -31.51
CA ALA A 403 -41.82 29.58 -32.92
C ALA A 403 -41.26 30.80 -33.69
N LYS A 404 -40.05 30.53 -34.26
CA LYS A 404 -39.52 30.84 -35.63
C LYS A 404 -39.15 32.30 -35.94
N ALA A 405 -38.11 32.64 -36.73
CA ALA A 405 -37.12 31.92 -37.54
C ALA A 405 -35.96 32.89 -37.92
N ALA A 406 -34.85 32.30 -38.40
CA ALA A 406 -33.65 32.93 -38.95
C ALA A 406 -33.86 33.66 -40.30
N PRO A 407 -32.78 34.20 -40.90
CA PRO A 407 -32.37 33.65 -42.20
C PRO A 407 -30.87 33.43 -42.42
N ARG A 408 -30.59 32.58 -43.43
CA ARG A 408 -29.32 32.15 -44.06
C ARG A 408 -28.85 33.15 -45.14
N GLY A 409 -27.56 33.25 -45.48
CA GLY A 409 -26.82 32.46 -46.50
C GLY A 409 -26.06 33.44 -47.44
N ALA A 410 -25.08 33.13 -48.30
CA ALA A 410 -24.30 31.93 -48.66
C ALA A 410 -23.14 32.33 -49.63
N ALA A 411 -22.06 31.51 -49.69
CA ALA A 411 -21.19 31.13 -50.84
C ALA A 411 -20.43 32.24 -51.66
N SER A 412 -19.30 32.04 -52.36
CA SER A 412 -18.46 30.90 -52.78
C SER A 412 -17.06 31.38 -53.29
N ALA A 413 -16.16 30.43 -53.58
CA ALA A 413 -15.13 30.43 -54.65
C ALA A 413 -13.63 30.47 -54.26
N ARG A 414 -12.89 29.55 -54.92
CA ARG A 414 -11.43 29.32 -55.02
C ARG A 414 -10.93 29.93 -56.36
N PRO A 415 -9.61 30.19 -56.57
CA PRO A 415 -8.75 29.19 -57.25
C PRO A 415 -7.25 29.23 -56.83
N ALA A 416 -6.39 28.55 -57.60
CA ALA A 416 -5.05 28.03 -57.27
C ALA A 416 -3.83 28.81 -57.81
N ALA A 417 -2.66 28.48 -57.23
CA ALA A 417 -1.27 28.41 -57.75
C ALA A 417 -0.53 29.64 -58.33
N HIS A 418 0.61 30.01 -57.73
CA HIS A 418 1.95 29.91 -58.36
C HIS A 418 3.11 30.12 -57.36
N THR A 419 4.25 29.56 -57.78
CA THR A 419 5.59 29.33 -57.21
C THR A 419 6.45 30.57 -56.89
N THR A 420 7.38 30.44 -55.92
CA THR A 420 8.81 30.82 -56.07
C THR A 420 9.69 30.24 -54.95
N ALA A 421 10.95 29.95 -55.30
CA ALA A 421 11.94 29.20 -54.56
C ALA A 421 12.89 30.09 -53.72
N ALA A 422 13.50 29.54 -52.66
CA ALA A 422 14.86 29.89 -52.26
C ALA A 422 15.53 28.76 -51.46
N LYS A 423 16.74 28.41 -51.89
CA LYS A 423 17.66 27.41 -51.35
C LYS A 423 18.28 27.87 -50.04
N THR A 424 18.59 26.96 -49.12
CA THR A 424 19.77 27.11 -48.26
C THR A 424 20.47 25.77 -48.09
N LYS A 425 21.80 25.86 -48.11
CA LYS A 425 22.77 24.86 -48.52
C LYS A 425 23.50 24.31 -47.29
N VAL A 426 23.77 23.02 -47.35
CA VAL A 426 24.65 22.23 -46.48
C VAL A 426 26.11 22.73 -46.52
N ARG A 427 26.82 22.65 -45.38
CA ARG A 427 28.26 22.30 -45.27
C ARG A 427 28.40 21.43 -44.01
N ARG A 428 28.63 20.12 -44.18
CA ARG A 428 29.93 19.41 -44.32
C ARG A 428 30.65 19.27 -43.00
#